data_AF-A0A6I3LVT7-F1
#
_entry.id   AF-A0A6I3LVT7-F1
#
_cell.length_a   1.000
_cell.length_b   1.000
_cell.length_c   1.000
_cell.angle_alpha   90.00
_cell.angle_beta   90.00
_cell.angle_gamma   90.00
#
_symmetry.space_group_name_H-M   'P 1'
#
loop_
_entity.id
_entity.type
_entity.pdbx_description
1 polymer ?
#
loop_
_entity_poly.entity_id
_entity_poly.type
_entity_poly.pdbx_seq_one_letter_code
_entity_poly.pdbx_strand_id
1 'polypeptide(L)'
;MESLTIKQIVQKHLVLICLVISMILIVIATLFYPGGSLLDKKSIGFGWSKNFISNLFAAKALNGSENPGRIWAIIGMAFQSVGYGVFFIHMSKKISLKHWAKILKFIGVANILFIFLIATPLHDLGTISIVLTLIGLFIITVLILKSKLHLLKFCCIICLLTFYCFFFLFGFGYLSAAIIMQKVYNASSILLVLGLEYFTQYDDFIAIKSGEQKK
;
A
#
# COMPACT_ATOMS: atom_id res chain seq x y z
N MET A 1 -15.80 0.86 32.39
CA MET A 1 -15.61 0.91 30.92
C MET A 1 -15.28 2.36 30.59
N GLU A 2 -14.00 2.72 30.56
CA GLU A 2 -13.58 4.10 30.25
C GLU A 2 -14.01 4.44 28.81
N SER A 3 -14.74 5.55 28.63
CA SER A 3 -15.06 6.04 27.29
C SER A 3 -13.74 6.47 26.64
N LEU A 4 -13.29 5.77 25.61
CA LEU A 4 -12.17 6.25 24.81
C LEU A 4 -12.51 7.64 24.27
N THR A 5 -11.61 8.59 24.52
CA THR A 5 -11.70 9.92 23.93
C THR A 5 -11.62 9.82 22.41
N ILE A 6 -12.27 10.74 21.68
CA ILE A 6 -12.24 10.81 20.20
C ILE A 6 -10.80 10.75 19.68
N LYS A 7 -9.86 11.40 20.37
CA LYS A 7 -8.43 11.37 20.06
C LYS A 7 -7.83 9.96 20.10
N GLN A 8 -8.19 9.15 21.09
CA GLN A 8 -7.70 7.77 21.22
C GLN A 8 -8.31 6.85 20.14
N ILE A 9 -9.58 7.06 19.79
CA ILE A 9 -10.25 6.32 18.71
C ILE A 9 -9.58 6.63 17.37
N VAL A 10 -9.35 7.92 17.07
CA VAL A 10 -8.67 8.35 15.84
C VAL A 10 -7.26 7.79 15.77
N GLN A 11 -6.50 7.81 16.87
CA GLN A 11 -5.14 7.24 16.88
C GLN A 11 -5.15 5.72 16.64
N LYS A 12 -6.11 4.99 17.23
CA LYS A 12 -6.24 3.54 17.05
C LYS A 12 -6.62 3.15 15.62
N HIS A 13 -7.49 3.94 14.99
CA HIS A 13 -8.05 3.62 13.67
C HIS A 13 -7.43 4.45 12.54
N LEU A 14 -6.32 5.16 12.79
CA LEU A 14 -5.70 6.10 11.85
C LEU A 14 -5.38 5.44 10.51
N VAL A 15 -4.76 4.26 10.52
CA VAL A 15 -4.42 3.51 9.30
C VAL A 15 -5.68 3.24 8.47
N LEU A 16 -6.75 2.74 9.09
CA LEU A 16 -8.01 2.45 8.41
C LEU A 16 -8.66 3.70 7.84
N ILE A 17 -8.74 4.77 8.63
CA ILE A 17 -9.34 6.05 8.21
C ILE A 17 -8.60 6.59 6.99
N CYS A 18 -7.27 6.60 7.02
CA CYS A 18 -6.45 7.03 5.88
C CYS A 18 -6.69 6.18 4.63
N LEU A 19 -6.69 4.85 4.75
CA LEU A 19 -6.88 3.96 3.59
C LEU A 19 -8.30 4.06 3.01
N VAL A 20 -9.33 4.21 3.85
CA VAL A 20 -10.72 4.40 3.39
C VAL A 20 -10.89 5.73 2.67
N ILE A 21 -10.38 6.83 3.25
CA ILE A 21 -10.43 8.14 2.61
C ILE A 21 -9.69 8.10 1.27
N SER A 22 -8.49 7.53 1.24
CA SER A 22 -7.71 7.33 0.02
C SER A 22 -8.52 6.59 -1.06
N MET A 23 -9.12 5.45 -0.72
CA MET A 23 -9.93 4.68 -1.66
C MET A 23 -11.12 5.46 -2.21
N ILE A 24 -11.86 6.18 -1.35
CA ILE A 24 -12.99 7.01 -1.78
C ILE A 24 -12.52 8.07 -2.77
N LEU A 25 -11.42 8.77 -2.46
CA LEU A 25 -10.88 9.82 -3.32
C LEU A 25 -10.35 9.29 -4.66
N ILE A 26 -9.74 8.10 -4.68
CA ILE A 26 -9.32 7.43 -5.91
C ILE A 26 -10.54 7.04 -6.76
N VAL A 27 -11.60 6.51 -6.15
CA VAL A 27 -12.85 6.21 -6.87
C VAL A 27 -13.44 7.50 -7.46
N ILE A 28 -13.52 8.58 -6.70
CA ILE A 28 -13.96 9.89 -7.21
C ILE A 28 -13.09 10.32 -8.40
N ALA A 29 -11.76 10.21 -8.29
CA ALA A 29 -10.85 10.55 -9.39
C ALA A 29 -11.15 9.76 -10.68
N THR A 30 -11.51 8.47 -10.57
CA THR A 30 -11.88 7.65 -11.74
C THR A 30 -13.17 8.11 -12.40
N LEU A 31 -14.14 8.61 -11.63
CA LEU A 31 -15.42 9.13 -12.15
C LEU A 31 -15.23 10.44 -12.94
N PHE A 32 -14.21 11.23 -12.60
CA PHE A 32 -13.85 12.47 -13.28
C PHE A 32 -12.76 12.30 -14.34
N TYR A 33 -12.27 11.09 -14.59
CA TYR A 33 -11.24 10.87 -15.60
C TYR A 33 -11.86 10.91 -17.01
N PRO A 34 -11.38 11.77 -17.93
CA PRO A 34 -12.08 12.07 -19.18
C PRO A 34 -11.94 10.97 -20.24
N GLY A 35 -10.88 10.16 -20.22
CA GLY A 35 -10.74 9.03 -21.13
C GLY A 35 -9.33 8.72 -21.61
N GLY A 36 -9.27 7.78 -22.55
CA GLY A 36 -8.07 7.19 -23.12
C GLY A 36 -7.49 6.10 -22.24
N SER A 37 -6.99 5.05 -22.90
CA SER A 37 -6.26 3.93 -22.33
C SER A 37 -4.99 3.65 -23.14
N LEU A 38 -4.11 2.81 -22.61
CA LEU A 38 -2.88 2.45 -23.32
C LEU A 38 -3.15 1.72 -24.65
N LEU A 39 -4.26 0.98 -24.72
CA LEU A 39 -4.66 0.20 -25.91
C LEU A 39 -5.62 0.96 -26.83
N ASP A 40 -6.34 1.95 -26.30
CA ASP A 40 -7.30 2.74 -27.03
C ASP A 40 -7.34 4.16 -26.48
N LYS A 41 -6.72 5.11 -27.19
CA LYS A 41 -6.70 6.53 -26.81
C LYS A 41 -8.05 7.23 -26.98
N LYS A 42 -8.99 6.66 -27.73
CA LYS A 42 -10.32 7.25 -27.96
C LYS A 42 -11.36 6.78 -26.96
N SER A 43 -11.01 5.85 -26.05
CA SER A 43 -11.94 5.36 -25.04
C SER A 43 -12.43 6.49 -24.14
N ILE A 44 -13.69 6.42 -23.71
CA ILE A 44 -14.29 7.42 -22.81
C ILE A 44 -14.20 6.90 -21.38
N GLY A 45 -13.85 7.77 -20.44
CA GLY A 45 -13.81 7.45 -19.01
C GLY A 45 -12.62 6.59 -18.58
N PHE A 46 -12.56 6.26 -17.29
CA PHE A 46 -11.57 5.34 -16.73
C PHE A 46 -11.99 3.88 -16.92
N GLY A 47 -11.19 3.11 -17.66
CA GLY A 47 -11.36 1.67 -17.78
C GLY A 47 -10.59 0.91 -16.70
N TRP A 48 -11.27 0.29 -15.74
CA TRP A 48 -10.62 -0.47 -14.65
C TRP A 48 -9.68 -1.60 -15.15
N SER A 49 -10.00 -2.23 -16.28
CA SER A 49 -9.16 -3.25 -16.93
C SER A 49 -8.21 -2.68 -18.01
N LYS A 50 -8.26 -1.38 -18.29
CA LYS A 50 -7.53 -0.73 -19.40
C LYS A 50 -6.56 0.38 -18.96
N ASN A 51 -6.75 0.94 -17.77
CA ASN A 51 -5.98 2.06 -17.24
C ASN A 51 -5.26 1.67 -15.95
N PHE A 52 -4.01 2.06 -15.80
CA PHE A 52 -3.34 2.03 -14.50
C PHE A 52 -3.92 3.13 -13.59
N ILE A 53 -3.95 2.90 -12.28
CA ILE A 53 -4.32 3.92 -11.29
C ILE A 53 -3.38 5.13 -11.43
N SER A 54 -2.10 4.90 -11.75
CA SER A 54 -1.12 5.97 -11.98
C SER A 54 -1.48 6.91 -13.13
N ASN A 55 -2.36 6.50 -14.06
CA ASN A 55 -2.86 7.41 -15.10
C ASN A 55 -3.67 8.58 -14.52
N LEU A 56 -4.26 8.42 -13.33
CA LEU A 56 -5.05 9.47 -12.67
C LEU A 56 -4.19 10.65 -12.20
N PHE A 57 -2.87 10.49 -12.05
CA PHE A 57 -1.98 11.54 -11.53
C PHE A 57 -1.49 12.51 -12.61
N ALA A 58 -1.67 12.16 -13.89
CA ALA A 58 -1.24 12.98 -15.01
C ALA A 58 -2.15 14.21 -15.19
N ALA A 59 -1.55 15.35 -15.57
CA ALA A 59 -2.28 16.59 -15.87
C ALA A 59 -3.27 16.41 -17.03
N LYS A 60 -2.84 15.68 -18.05
CA LYS A 60 -3.68 15.26 -19.17
C LYS A 60 -3.93 13.76 -19.10
N ALA A 61 -5.15 13.37 -19.41
CA ALA A 61 -5.50 11.98 -19.60
C ALA A 61 -4.88 11.42 -20.88
N LEU A 62 -4.92 10.10 -21.07
CA LEU A 62 -4.30 9.44 -22.23
C LEU A 62 -4.94 9.81 -23.57
N ASN A 63 -6.16 10.35 -23.56
CA ASN A 63 -6.82 10.91 -24.75
C ASN A 63 -6.40 12.37 -25.06
N GLY A 64 -5.54 12.98 -24.24
CA GLY A 64 -5.04 14.35 -24.40
C GLY A 64 -5.88 15.44 -23.72
N SER A 65 -7.04 15.10 -23.15
CA SER A 65 -7.90 16.04 -22.43
C SER A 65 -7.34 16.37 -21.04
N GLU A 66 -7.63 17.56 -20.52
CA GLU A 66 -7.33 17.91 -19.13
C GLU A 66 -8.00 16.93 -18.17
N ASN A 67 -7.31 16.54 -17.12
CA ASN A 67 -7.77 15.54 -16.15
C ASN A 67 -8.29 16.22 -14.87
N PRO A 68 -9.59 16.54 -14.77
CA PRO A 68 -10.16 17.13 -13.55
C PRO A 68 -10.15 16.16 -12.36
N GLY A 69 -10.08 14.84 -12.61
CA GLY A 69 -9.92 13.82 -11.57
C GLY A 69 -8.58 13.87 -10.83
N ARG A 70 -7.57 14.55 -11.38
CA ARG A 70 -6.20 14.57 -10.85
C ARG A 70 -6.11 15.06 -9.41
N ILE A 71 -6.84 16.12 -9.04
CA ILE A 71 -6.75 16.69 -7.69
C ILE A 71 -7.22 15.68 -6.63
N TRP A 72 -8.30 14.96 -6.92
CA TRP A 72 -8.82 13.89 -6.06
C TRP A 72 -7.81 12.75 -5.93
N ALA A 73 -7.14 12.39 -7.03
CA ALA A 73 -6.12 11.35 -7.03
C ALA A 73 -4.90 11.73 -6.18
N ILE A 74 -4.42 12.98 -6.27
CA ILE A 74 -3.28 13.48 -5.50
C ILE A 74 -3.61 13.48 -3.99
N ILE A 75 -4.78 13.99 -3.61
CA ILE A 75 -5.22 13.99 -2.21
C ILE A 75 -5.37 12.55 -1.72
N GLY A 76 -5.96 11.67 -2.53
CA GLY A 76 -6.05 10.24 -2.22
C GLY A 76 -4.69 9.62 -1.92
N MET A 77 -3.68 9.91 -2.73
CA MET A 77 -2.32 9.41 -2.49
C MET A 77 -1.64 10.00 -1.25
N ALA A 78 -1.95 11.24 -0.87
CA ALA A 78 -1.47 11.79 0.40
C ALA A 78 -1.99 10.96 1.59
N PHE A 79 -3.29 10.62 1.59
CA PHE A 79 -3.87 9.74 2.62
C PHE A 79 -3.31 8.33 2.55
N GLN A 80 -3.14 7.76 1.35
CA GLN A 80 -2.53 6.44 1.16
C GLN A 80 -1.13 6.38 1.77
N SER A 81 -0.34 7.42 1.51
CA SER A 81 1.04 7.54 1.97
C SER A 81 1.13 7.62 3.50
N VAL A 82 0.27 8.44 4.13
CA VAL A 82 0.16 8.49 5.59
C VAL A 82 -0.28 7.14 6.15
N GLY A 83 -1.31 6.50 5.56
CA GLY A 83 -1.82 5.21 6.02
C GLY A 83 -0.73 4.11 6.04
N TYR A 84 -0.01 3.95 4.93
CA TYR A 84 1.09 2.96 4.83
C TYR A 84 2.27 3.31 5.73
N GLY A 85 2.65 4.59 5.82
CA GLY A 85 3.74 5.02 6.68
C GLY A 85 3.46 4.77 8.16
N VAL A 86 2.27 5.17 8.62
CA VAL A 86 1.79 4.93 9.99
C VAL A 86 1.72 3.43 10.29
N PHE A 87 1.22 2.62 9.35
CA PHE A 87 1.20 1.15 9.49
C PHE A 87 2.59 0.59 9.80
N PHE A 88 3.61 0.92 9.01
CA PHE A 88 4.96 0.40 9.26
C PHE A 88 5.54 0.89 10.60
N ILE A 89 5.23 2.13 11.01
CA ILE A 89 5.59 2.65 12.32
C ILE A 89 4.86 1.89 13.44
N HIS A 90 3.58 1.55 13.28
CA HIS A 90 2.82 0.76 14.24
C HIS A 90 3.35 -0.66 14.34
N MET A 91 3.60 -1.33 13.21
CA MET A 91 4.23 -2.64 13.16
C MET A 91 5.60 -2.65 13.83
N SER A 92 6.40 -1.59 13.68
CA SER A 92 7.69 -1.49 14.36
C SER A 92 7.58 -1.56 15.89
N LYS A 93 6.47 -1.09 16.46
CA LYS A 93 6.22 -1.14 17.92
C LYS A 93 5.76 -2.53 18.38
N LYS A 94 5.20 -3.33 17.47
CA LYS A 94 4.75 -4.71 17.76
C LYS A 94 5.91 -5.71 17.70
N ILE A 95 6.99 -5.39 17.01
CA ILE A 95 8.12 -6.31 16.85
C ILE A 95 9.08 -6.22 18.04
N SER A 96 9.35 -7.37 18.67
CA SER A 96 10.24 -7.48 19.83
C SER A 96 11.75 -7.36 19.49
N LEU A 97 12.12 -7.69 18.25
CA LEU A 97 13.49 -7.65 17.74
C LEU A 97 13.88 -6.22 17.32
N LYS A 98 14.75 -5.58 18.12
CA LYS A 98 15.12 -4.15 17.97
C LYS A 98 15.66 -3.78 16.58
N HIS A 99 16.44 -4.67 15.94
CA HIS A 99 17.00 -4.40 14.61
C HIS A 99 15.90 -4.27 13.55
N TRP A 100 15.02 -5.25 13.46
CA TRP A 100 13.89 -5.25 12.52
C TRP A 100 12.89 -4.13 12.80
N ALA A 101 12.62 -3.83 14.08
CA ALA A 101 11.78 -2.69 14.47
C ALA A 101 12.34 -1.35 13.94
N LYS A 102 13.65 -1.11 14.07
CA LYS A 102 14.27 0.12 13.54
C LYS A 102 14.14 0.22 12.01
N ILE A 103 14.35 -0.87 11.29
CA ILE A 103 14.21 -0.90 9.82
C ILE A 103 12.77 -0.60 9.41
N LEU A 104 11.76 -1.23 10.03
CA LEU A 104 10.36 -0.94 9.72
C LEU A 104 9.96 0.49 10.04
N LYS A 105 10.45 1.06 11.15
CA LYS A 105 10.20 2.46 11.48
C LYS A 105 10.78 3.40 10.41
N PHE A 106 12.01 3.14 9.95
CA PHE A 106 12.63 3.89 8.86
C PHE A 106 11.82 3.78 7.57
N ILE A 107 11.44 2.56 7.17
CA ILE A 107 10.58 2.31 6.01
C ILE A 107 9.27 3.10 6.12
N GLY A 108 8.63 3.10 7.28
CA GLY A 108 7.40 3.85 7.51
C GLY A 108 7.57 5.35 7.30
N VAL A 109 8.61 5.96 7.88
CA VAL A 109 8.89 7.40 7.71
C VAL A 109 9.22 7.72 6.25
N ALA A 110 10.06 6.92 5.60
CA ALA A 110 10.43 7.11 4.20
C ALA A 110 9.22 6.98 3.25
N ASN A 111 8.32 6.02 3.52
CA ASN A 111 7.13 5.79 2.70
C ASN A 111 6.11 6.94 2.77
N ILE A 112 6.06 7.71 3.86
CA ILE A 112 5.24 8.95 3.90
C ILE A 112 5.69 9.96 2.83
N LEU A 113 6.98 9.97 2.48
CA LEU A 113 7.48 10.83 1.41
C LEU A 113 7.33 10.13 0.05
N PHE A 114 7.93 8.96 -0.13
CA PHE A 114 8.05 8.35 -1.46
C PHE A 114 6.72 7.90 -2.05
N ILE A 115 5.76 7.43 -1.25
CA ILE A 115 4.43 7.06 -1.77
C ILE A 115 3.71 8.31 -2.30
N PHE A 116 3.82 9.44 -1.61
CA PHE A 116 3.22 10.69 -2.08
C PHE A 116 3.85 11.16 -3.40
N LEU A 117 5.16 10.99 -3.58
CA LEU A 117 5.86 11.38 -4.81
C LEU A 117 5.35 10.66 -6.07
N ILE A 118 4.72 9.49 -5.94
CA ILE A 118 4.06 8.78 -7.07
C ILE A 118 3.03 9.69 -7.75
N ALA A 119 2.35 10.56 -7.01
CA ALA A 119 1.33 11.45 -7.58
C ALA A 119 1.91 12.74 -8.21
N THR A 120 3.23 12.89 -8.24
CA THR A 120 3.94 14.12 -8.65
C THR A 120 4.80 13.89 -9.89
N PRO A 121 5.40 14.94 -10.49
CA PRO A 121 6.40 14.76 -11.56
C PRO A 121 7.62 13.92 -11.14
N LEU A 122 7.86 13.75 -9.83
CA LEU A 122 8.89 12.86 -9.28
C LEU A 122 8.41 11.41 -9.17
N HIS A 123 7.44 10.99 -9.99
CA HIS A 123 6.83 9.67 -9.99
C HIS A 123 7.86 8.54 -9.91
N ASP A 124 8.89 8.61 -10.75
CA ASP A 124 9.91 7.56 -10.86
C ASP A 124 10.72 7.42 -9.56
N LEU A 125 11.02 8.55 -8.91
CA LEU A 125 11.62 8.53 -7.57
C LEU A 125 10.65 7.96 -6.52
N GLY A 126 9.35 8.26 -6.66
CA GLY A 126 8.31 7.69 -5.81
C GLY A 126 8.21 6.17 -5.90
N THR A 127 8.58 5.55 -7.03
CA THR A 127 8.55 4.08 -7.18
C THR A 127 9.49 3.35 -6.21
N ILE A 128 10.50 4.03 -5.64
CA ILE A 128 11.35 3.51 -4.55
C ILE A 128 10.50 3.02 -3.37
N SER A 129 9.35 3.65 -3.10
CA SER A 129 8.42 3.20 -2.06
C SER A 129 7.95 1.76 -2.25
N ILE A 130 7.88 1.25 -3.49
CA ILE A 130 7.47 -0.13 -3.75
C ILE A 130 8.55 -1.09 -3.26
N VAL A 131 9.82 -0.77 -3.49
CA VAL A 131 10.96 -1.56 -2.98
C VAL A 131 10.98 -1.53 -1.45
N LEU A 132 10.83 -0.35 -0.84
CA LEU A 132 10.76 -0.21 0.62
C LEU A 132 9.59 -1.01 1.20
N THR A 133 8.42 -0.95 0.56
CA THR A 133 7.22 -1.70 0.97
C THR A 133 7.45 -3.21 0.84
N LEU A 134 8.06 -3.69 -0.25
CA LEU A 134 8.40 -5.10 -0.41
C LEU A 134 9.39 -5.60 0.64
N ILE A 135 10.45 -4.82 0.95
CA ILE A 135 11.39 -5.14 2.03
C ILE A 135 10.64 -5.22 3.37
N GLY A 136 9.79 -4.22 3.66
CA GLY A 136 9.02 -4.18 4.90
C GLY A 136 8.07 -5.38 5.04
N LEU A 137 7.31 -5.69 3.98
CA LEU A 137 6.41 -6.84 3.95
C LEU A 137 7.17 -8.16 4.02
N PHE A 138 8.34 -8.27 3.40
CA PHE A 138 9.19 -9.45 3.49
C PHE A 138 9.67 -9.70 4.93
N ILE A 139 10.17 -8.65 5.60
CA ILE A 139 10.57 -8.73 7.02
C ILE A 139 9.38 -9.18 7.88
N ILE A 140 8.22 -8.54 7.72
CA ILE A 140 7.01 -8.92 8.47
C ILE A 140 6.62 -10.38 8.17
N THR A 141 6.69 -10.80 6.91
CA THR A 141 6.37 -12.18 6.50
C THR A 141 7.26 -13.18 7.22
N VAL A 142 8.59 -12.97 7.22
CA VAL A 142 9.53 -13.85 7.92
C VAL A 142 9.22 -13.95 9.41
N LEU A 143 8.84 -12.84 10.05
CA LEU A 143 8.47 -12.83 11.47
C LEU A 143 7.13 -13.54 11.72
N ILE A 144 6.12 -13.29 10.87
CA ILE A 144 4.81 -13.93 10.96
C ILE A 144 4.92 -15.44 10.73
N LEU A 145 5.80 -15.91 9.85
CA LEU A 145 6.06 -17.34 9.63
C LEU A 145 6.53 -18.06 10.91
N LYS A 146 7.27 -17.37 11.77
CA LYS A 146 7.72 -17.87 13.09
C LYS A 146 6.64 -17.77 14.19
N SER A 147 5.53 -17.08 13.94
CA SER A 147 4.42 -16.91 14.90
C SER A 147 3.40 -18.07 14.84
N LYS A 148 2.37 -18.02 15.69
CA LYS A 148 1.22 -18.97 15.65
C LYS A 148 0.08 -18.53 14.72
N LEU A 149 0.23 -17.40 14.01
CA LEU A 149 -0.83 -16.77 13.22
C LEU A 149 -0.96 -17.37 11.81
N HIS A 150 -1.47 -18.60 11.70
CA HIS A 150 -1.49 -19.38 10.46
C HIS A 150 -2.18 -18.69 9.27
N LEU A 151 -3.32 -18.03 9.49
CA LEU A 151 -4.03 -17.31 8.42
C LEU A 151 -3.17 -16.18 7.85
N LEU A 152 -2.57 -15.37 8.72
CA LEU A 152 -1.75 -14.23 8.30
C LEU A 152 -0.46 -14.66 7.59
N LYS A 153 0.07 -15.86 7.86
CA LYS A 153 1.19 -16.44 7.09
C LYS A 153 0.81 -16.57 5.61
N PHE A 154 -0.33 -17.19 5.35
CA PHE A 154 -0.82 -17.40 3.98
C PHE A 154 -1.13 -16.07 3.30
N CYS A 155 -1.79 -15.15 4.00
CA CYS A 155 -2.07 -13.81 3.47
C CYS A 155 -0.79 -13.03 3.13
N CYS A 156 0.26 -13.11 3.97
CA CYS A 156 1.55 -12.48 3.71
C CYS A 156 2.21 -13.03 2.43
N ILE A 157 2.27 -14.37 2.30
CA ILE A 157 2.85 -15.03 1.13
C ILE A 157 2.09 -14.64 -0.14
N ILE A 158 0.75 -14.74 -0.13
CA ILE A 158 -0.06 -14.35 -1.28
C ILE A 158 0.18 -12.89 -1.66
N CYS A 159 0.15 -11.99 -0.68
CA CYS A 159 0.36 -10.57 -0.96
C CYS A 159 1.70 -10.34 -1.65
N LEU A 160 2.80 -10.93 -1.16
CA LEU A 160 4.10 -10.82 -1.82
C LEU A 160 4.08 -11.40 -3.24
N LEU A 161 3.46 -12.57 -3.44
CA LEU A 161 3.32 -13.17 -4.77
C LEU A 161 2.55 -12.28 -5.75
N THR A 162 1.53 -11.55 -5.30
CA THR A 162 0.80 -10.61 -6.18
C THR A 162 1.68 -9.46 -6.69
N PHE A 163 2.59 -8.93 -5.86
CA PHE A 163 3.58 -7.95 -6.31
C PHE A 163 4.53 -8.54 -7.35
N TYR A 164 5.11 -9.71 -7.07
CA TYR A 164 6.04 -10.36 -8.01
C TYR A 164 5.36 -10.70 -9.34
N CYS A 165 4.13 -11.19 -9.30
CA CYS A 165 3.33 -11.46 -10.49
C CYS A 165 3.07 -10.18 -11.30
N PHE A 166 2.71 -9.07 -10.65
CA PHE A 166 2.58 -7.78 -11.32
C PHE A 166 3.87 -7.35 -12.02
N PHE A 167 5.01 -7.39 -11.32
CA PHE A 167 6.28 -6.95 -11.89
C PHE A 167 6.77 -7.87 -13.01
N PHE A 168 6.53 -9.18 -12.90
CA PHE A 168 6.77 -10.12 -13.98
C PHE A 168 5.95 -9.74 -15.22
N LEU A 169 4.63 -9.61 -15.09
CA LEU A 169 3.76 -9.27 -16.22
C LEU A 169 4.11 -7.90 -16.84
N PHE A 170 4.40 -6.91 -16.00
CA PHE A 170 4.79 -5.58 -16.46
C PHE A 170 6.14 -5.62 -17.18
N GLY A 171 7.15 -6.28 -16.61
CA GLY A 171 8.50 -6.37 -17.18
C GLY A 171 8.56 -7.13 -18.51
N PHE A 172 7.72 -8.15 -18.68
CA PHE A 172 7.60 -8.90 -19.94
C PHE A 172 6.62 -8.27 -20.95
N GLY A 173 6.04 -7.10 -20.64
CA GLY A 173 5.19 -6.37 -21.58
C GLY A 173 3.75 -6.88 -21.71
N TYR A 174 3.28 -7.75 -20.81
CA TYR A 174 1.89 -8.21 -20.75
C TYR A 174 0.98 -7.14 -20.15
N LEU A 175 0.82 -6.00 -20.85
CA LEU A 175 0.22 -4.77 -20.33
C LEU A 175 -1.21 -4.96 -19.80
N SER A 176 -2.09 -5.64 -20.54
CA SER A 176 -3.47 -5.88 -20.09
C SER A 176 -3.54 -6.64 -18.76
N ALA A 177 -2.69 -7.65 -18.61
CA ALA A 177 -2.61 -8.44 -17.38
C ALA A 177 -1.97 -7.63 -16.25
N ALA A 178 -0.92 -6.86 -16.53
CA ALA A 178 -0.28 -5.97 -15.56
C ALA A 178 -1.26 -4.89 -15.05
N ILE A 179 -2.11 -4.34 -15.91
CA ILE A 179 -3.14 -3.36 -15.54
C ILE A 179 -4.10 -3.96 -14.50
N ILE A 180 -4.55 -5.19 -14.71
CA ILE A 180 -5.43 -5.88 -13.75
C ILE A 180 -4.67 -6.20 -12.47
N MET A 181 -3.48 -6.78 -12.60
CA MET A 181 -2.64 -7.15 -11.46
C MET A 181 -2.23 -5.96 -10.60
N GLN A 182 -2.16 -4.76 -11.15
CA GLN A 182 -1.96 -3.55 -10.34
C GLN A 182 -3.03 -3.38 -9.27
N LYS A 183 -4.30 -3.65 -9.59
CA LYS A 183 -5.41 -3.51 -8.63
C LYS A 183 -5.41 -4.67 -7.67
N VAL A 184 -5.11 -5.88 -8.16
CA VAL A 184 -5.02 -7.09 -7.34
C VAL A 184 -3.96 -6.93 -6.25
N TYR A 185 -2.74 -6.51 -6.59
CA TYR A 185 -1.71 -6.36 -5.56
C TYR A 185 -2.03 -5.21 -4.61
N ASN A 186 -2.58 -4.08 -5.09
CA ASN A 186 -2.94 -2.96 -4.21
C ASN A 186 -4.08 -3.31 -3.24
N ALA A 187 -5.09 -4.04 -3.71
CA ALA A 187 -6.17 -4.53 -2.87
C ALA A 187 -5.64 -5.56 -1.85
N SER A 188 -4.82 -6.50 -2.31
CA SER A 188 -4.18 -7.50 -1.46
C SER A 188 -3.33 -6.85 -0.36
N SER A 189 -2.55 -5.82 -0.71
CA SER A 189 -1.71 -5.11 0.25
C SER A 189 -2.52 -4.29 1.25
N ILE A 190 -3.59 -3.60 0.83
CA ILE A 190 -4.51 -2.90 1.75
C ILE A 190 -5.14 -3.88 2.74
N LEU A 191 -5.66 -5.01 2.26
CA LEU A 191 -6.26 -6.03 3.11
C LEU A 191 -5.25 -6.62 4.09
N LEU A 192 -4.03 -6.92 3.63
CA LEU A 192 -2.98 -7.44 4.50
C LEU A 192 -2.54 -6.41 5.55
N VAL A 193 -2.34 -5.15 5.15
CA VAL A 193 -1.98 -4.04 6.06
C VAL A 193 -3.01 -3.92 7.17
N LEU A 194 -4.31 -3.91 6.85
CA LEU A 194 -5.38 -3.86 7.84
C LEU A 194 -5.41 -5.15 8.69
N GLY A 195 -5.22 -6.31 8.07
CA GLY A 195 -5.15 -7.58 8.77
C GLY A 195 -4.04 -7.59 9.83
N LEU A 196 -2.83 -7.17 9.45
CA LEU A 196 -1.70 -7.06 10.36
C LEU A 196 -1.92 -5.96 11.41
N GLU A 197 -2.51 -4.83 11.04
CA GLU A 197 -2.75 -3.72 11.96
C GLU A 197 -3.70 -4.11 13.10
N TYR A 198 -4.75 -4.87 12.83
CA TYR A 198 -5.77 -5.21 13.83
C TYR A 198 -5.61 -6.59 14.48
N PHE A 199 -5.00 -7.55 13.81
CA PHE A 199 -4.89 -8.94 14.30
C PHE A 199 -3.48 -9.35 14.72
N THR A 200 -2.58 -8.38 14.91
CA THR A 200 -1.27 -8.65 15.52
C THR A 200 -1.03 -7.75 16.73
N GLN A 201 -0.32 -8.29 17.70
CA GLN A 201 0.06 -7.63 18.94
C GLN A 201 1.51 -7.96 19.30
N TYR A 202 2.06 -7.25 20.28
CA TYR A 202 3.47 -7.41 20.67
C TYR A 202 3.80 -8.85 21.12
N ASP A 203 2.89 -9.48 21.86
CA ASP A 203 3.05 -10.83 22.40
C ASP A 203 3.26 -11.91 21.33
N ASP A 204 2.70 -11.71 20.13
CA ASP A 204 2.87 -12.61 18.99
C ASP A 204 4.33 -12.73 18.54
N PHE A 205 5.16 -11.73 18.88
CA PHE A 205 6.56 -11.64 18.49
C PHE A 205 7.54 -11.83 19.66
N ILE A 206 7.08 -11.95 20.91
CA ILE A 206 7.97 -12.13 22.07
C ILE A 206 8.69 -13.49 22.02
N ALA A 207 7.95 -14.56 21.72
CA ALA A 207 8.50 -15.92 21.68
C ALA A 207 9.68 -16.07 20.70
N ILE A 208 9.72 -15.25 19.65
CA ILE A 208 10.80 -15.24 18.65
C ILE A 208 12.11 -14.77 19.28
N LYS A 209 12.07 -13.72 20.11
CA LYS A 209 13.25 -13.16 20.79
C LYS A 209 13.91 -14.18 21.73
N SER A 210 13.11 -14.96 22.46
CA SER A 210 13.64 -16.00 23.36
C SER A 210 14.30 -17.18 22.63
N GLY A 211 13.95 -17.43 21.37
CA GLY A 211 14.58 -18.47 20.55
C GLY A 211 15.91 -18.05 19.93
N GLU A 212 16.07 -16.77 19.56
CA GLU A 212 17.33 -16.23 19.02
C GLU A 212 18.37 -15.92 20.10
N GLN A 213 17.97 -15.62 21.34
CA GLN A 213 18.93 -15.44 22.45
C GLN A 213 19.47 -16.77 23.02
N LYS A 214 18.89 -17.91 22.63
CA LYS A 214 19.31 -19.26 23.05
C LYS A 214 20.22 -19.96 22.03
N LYS A 215 20.52 -19.32 20.91
CA LYS A 215 21.48 -19.76 19.89
C LYS A 215 22.68 -18.83 19.89
#